data_AF-A0A9E3YUY3-F1
#
_entry.id   AF-A0A9E3YUY3-F1
#
_cell.length_a   1.000
_cell.length_b   1.000
_cell.length_c   1.000
_cell.angle_alpha   90.00
_cell.angle_beta   90.00
_cell.angle_gamma   90.00
#
_symmetry.space_group_name_H-M   'P 1'
#
loop_
_entity.id
_entity.type
_entity.pdbx_description
1 polymer ?
#
loop_
_entity_poly.entity_id
_entity_poly.type
_entity_poly.pdbx_seq_one_letter_code
_entity_poly.pdbx_strand_id
1 'polypeptide(L)'
;MPADFSTIHGSASVESTSIESPRRLRRPPTGLLVVIGVLVLLVVVGLWRTLSAGSVPRKASGPPRVTVVAPALAEIDDTVTFTGTIAARDEMPITVEGEGGRIAAVLVEVGDRVQAGQELARLDTSVLQPQVGSLAAALDEARANAELAQADYRRAEAVAASGALSTQEIERRRSVALAAGAKVKVSA
;
A
#
# COMPACT_ATOMS: atom_id res chain seq x y z
N MET A 1 -29.00 9.13 -51.83
CA MET A 1 -29.37 9.84 -53.08
C MET A 1 -29.96 8.79 -54.03
N PRO A 2 -31.00 9.06 -54.82
CA PRO A 2 -32.40 9.32 -54.43
C PRO A 2 -33.38 8.39 -55.20
N ALA A 3 -34.67 8.75 -55.18
CA ALA A 3 -35.68 8.49 -56.22
C ALA A 3 -36.54 7.22 -56.12
N ASP A 4 -37.66 7.38 -55.42
CA ASP A 4 -39.02 7.39 -55.99
C ASP A 4 -39.11 7.21 -57.53
N PHE A 5 -39.86 6.20 -57.99
CA PHE A 5 -40.51 6.27 -59.30
C PHE A 5 -41.78 5.38 -59.35
N SER A 6 -42.89 6.10 -59.30
CA SER A 6 -44.24 5.73 -59.74
C SER A 6 -44.30 4.92 -61.05
N THR A 7 -45.10 3.86 -60.99
CA THR A 7 -46.21 3.50 -61.91
C THR A 7 -46.15 4.06 -63.34
N ILE A 8 -46.02 3.14 -64.31
CA ILE A 8 -46.42 3.35 -65.70
C ILE A 8 -47.35 2.20 -66.13
N HIS A 9 -48.37 2.62 -66.88
CA HIS A 9 -49.52 1.89 -67.38
C HIS A 9 -49.19 0.71 -68.31
N GLY A 10 -50.06 -0.29 -68.32
CA GLY A 10 -50.08 -1.36 -69.31
C GLY A 10 -51.49 -1.92 -69.50
N SER A 11 -52.22 -1.30 -70.42
CA SER A 11 -53.48 -1.78 -71.00
C SER A 11 -53.33 -3.14 -71.65
N ALA A 12 -54.36 -4.00 -71.57
CA ALA A 12 -55.08 -4.52 -72.73
C ALA A 12 -55.87 -5.77 -72.34
N SER A 13 -57.18 -5.61 -72.35
CA SER A 13 -58.16 -6.66 -72.56
C SER A 13 -57.92 -7.31 -73.93
N VAL A 14 -57.85 -8.64 -74.00
CA VAL A 14 -58.09 -9.43 -75.22
C VAL A 14 -58.74 -10.72 -74.72
N GLU A 15 -60.05 -10.90 -74.82
CA GLU A 15 -60.88 -10.99 -76.02
C GLU A 15 -60.76 -12.36 -76.68
N SER A 16 -61.87 -13.09 -76.51
CA SER A 16 -62.62 -13.91 -77.46
C SER A 16 -61.91 -14.92 -78.36
N THR A 17 -62.71 -15.93 -78.70
CA THR A 17 -62.96 -16.41 -80.06
C THR A 17 -63.20 -17.91 -79.92
N SER A 18 -64.46 -18.28 -79.72
CA SER A 18 -65.27 -18.92 -80.78
C SER A 18 -65.21 -20.45 -80.60
N ILE A 19 -66.18 -21.29 -80.94
CA ILE A 19 -67.03 -21.44 -82.12
C ILE A 19 -68.22 -22.28 -81.59
N GLU A 20 -69.43 -21.75 -81.63
CA GLU A 20 -70.51 -22.20 -82.53
C GLU A 20 -71.29 -23.46 -82.09
N SER A 21 -72.59 -23.21 -81.95
CA SER A 21 -73.75 -24.11 -81.88
C SER A 21 -73.79 -25.18 -83.00
N PRO A 22 -74.63 -26.26 -82.98
CA PRO A 22 -76.04 -26.19 -82.58
C PRO A 22 -76.77 -27.48 -82.09
N ARG A 23 -78.07 -27.26 -81.80
CA ARG A 23 -79.24 -28.19 -81.86
C ARG A 23 -79.50 -29.24 -80.76
N ARG A 24 -80.52 -28.88 -79.97
CA ARG A 24 -81.76 -29.61 -79.59
C ARG A 24 -81.72 -31.11 -79.22
N LEU A 25 -82.12 -31.32 -77.95
CA LEU A 25 -83.00 -32.35 -77.37
C LEU A 25 -82.90 -33.81 -77.86
N ARG A 26 -82.49 -34.70 -76.94
CA ARG A 26 -83.23 -35.88 -76.46
C ARG A 26 -82.59 -36.43 -75.16
N ARG A 27 -83.43 -36.94 -74.25
CA ARG A 27 -83.15 -37.30 -72.83
C ARG A 27 -82.53 -38.71 -72.66
N PRO A 28 -82.39 -39.23 -71.42
CA PRO A 28 -81.23 -39.17 -70.52
C PRO A 28 -80.63 -40.58 -70.30
N PRO A 29 -79.56 -40.74 -69.51
CA PRO A 29 -79.72 -41.74 -68.43
C PRO A 29 -78.90 -41.46 -67.15
N THR A 30 -79.53 -41.75 -66.00
CA THR A 30 -78.96 -42.21 -64.70
C THR A 30 -77.84 -41.43 -63.97
N GLY A 31 -77.10 -40.50 -64.60
CA GLY A 31 -76.00 -39.76 -63.94
C GLY A 31 -76.43 -38.65 -62.97
N LEU A 32 -77.65 -38.12 -63.13
CA LEU A 32 -78.16 -37.00 -62.31
C LEU A 32 -78.36 -37.40 -60.83
N LEU A 33 -78.75 -38.65 -60.56
CA LEU A 33 -79.00 -39.13 -59.19
C LEU A 33 -77.71 -39.28 -58.39
N VAL A 34 -76.60 -39.63 -59.03
CA VAL A 34 -75.28 -39.73 -58.38
C VAL A 34 -74.75 -38.35 -58.00
N VAL A 35 -74.94 -37.35 -58.87
CA VAL A 35 -74.52 -35.96 -58.60
C VAL A 35 -75.31 -35.35 -57.44
N ILE A 36 -76.62 -35.62 -57.35
CA ILE A 36 -77.45 -35.17 -56.23
C ILE A 36 -77.03 -35.86 -54.93
N GLY A 37 -76.73 -37.17 -54.97
CA GLY A 37 -76.24 -37.90 -53.79
C GLY A 37 -74.91 -37.36 -53.25
N VAL A 38 -73.97 -37.02 -54.13
CA VAL A 38 -72.68 -36.42 -53.75
C VAL A 38 -72.86 -35.01 -53.19
N LEU A 39 -73.75 -34.21 -53.76
CA LEU A 39 -74.02 -32.86 -53.30
C LEU A 39 -74.64 -32.85 -51.89
N VAL A 40 -75.58 -33.77 -51.61
CA VAL A 40 -76.16 -33.93 -50.28
C VAL A 40 -75.11 -34.38 -49.26
N LEU A 41 -74.22 -35.31 -49.64
CA LEU A 41 -73.13 -35.76 -48.77
C LEU A 41 -72.18 -34.61 -48.39
N LEU A 42 -71.80 -33.76 -49.35
CA LEU A 42 -70.92 -32.62 -49.10
C LEU A 42 -71.56 -31.57 -48.18
N VAL A 43 -72.87 -31.33 -48.33
CA VAL A 43 -73.61 -30.42 -47.44
C VAL A 43 -73.69 -30.96 -46.02
N VAL A 44 -73.95 -32.26 -45.86
CA VAL A 44 -73.99 -32.91 -44.53
C VAL A 44 -72.63 -32.86 -43.85
N VAL A 45 -71.54 -33.15 -44.57
CA VAL A 45 -70.16 -33.08 -44.02
C VAL A 45 -69.75 -31.65 -43.70
N GLY A 46 -70.13 -30.68 -44.53
CA GLY A 46 -69.90 -29.26 -44.29
C GLY A 46 -70.59 -28.77 -43.02
N LEU A 47 -71.87 -29.14 -42.84
CA LEU A 47 -72.66 -28.78 -41.66
C LEU A 47 -72.14 -29.48 -40.39
N TRP A 48 -71.70 -30.73 -40.49
CA TRP A 48 -71.05 -31.43 -39.37
C TRP A 48 -69.77 -30.76 -38.90
N ARG A 49 -68.94 -30.23 -39.81
CA ARG A 49 -67.71 -29.51 -39.43
C ARG A 49 -67.99 -28.18 -38.77
N THR A 50 -69.04 -27.46 -39.16
CA THR A 50 -69.36 -26.15 -38.55
C THR A 50 -70.04 -26.28 -37.20
N LEU A 51 -70.86 -27.33 -36.99
CA LEU A 51 -71.47 -27.62 -35.69
C LEU A 51 -70.51 -28.31 -34.70
N SER A 52 -69.46 -28.98 -35.19
CA SER A 52 -68.42 -29.63 -34.34
C SER A 52 -67.21 -28.75 -34.06
N ALA A 53 -67.20 -27.49 -34.53
CA ALA A 53 -66.14 -26.53 -34.22
C ALA A 53 -66.34 -25.96 -32.80
N GLY A 54 -65.96 -26.77 -31.81
CA GLY A 54 -65.89 -26.36 -30.41
C GLY A 54 -64.94 -25.17 -30.21
N SER A 55 -65.39 -24.22 -29.39
CA SER A 55 -64.70 -22.99 -29.02
C SER A 55 -63.27 -23.22 -28.51
N VAL A 56 -62.28 -22.55 -29.11
CA VAL A 56 -60.88 -22.58 -28.68
C VAL A 56 -60.71 -21.75 -27.39
N PRO A 57 -60.21 -22.32 -26.27
CA PRO A 57 -60.05 -21.56 -25.03
C PRO A 57 -58.82 -20.64 -25.09
N ARG A 58 -59.02 -19.35 -24.76
CA ARG A 58 -57.96 -18.34 -24.69
C ARG A 58 -57.24 -18.46 -23.33
N LYS A 59 -55.94 -18.75 -23.33
CA LYS A 59 -55.11 -18.84 -22.12
C LYS A 59 -54.93 -17.43 -21.52
N ALA A 60 -55.49 -17.18 -20.34
CA ALA A 60 -55.19 -16.00 -19.54
C ALA A 60 -53.81 -16.13 -18.88
N SER A 61 -52.95 -15.13 -19.05
CA SER A 61 -51.66 -15.04 -18.35
C SER A 61 -51.93 -14.54 -16.92
N GLY A 62 -51.56 -15.34 -15.91
CA GLY A 62 -51.65 -14.94 -14.49
C GLY A 62 -50.63 -13.85 -14.11
N PRO A 63 -50.78 -13.19 -12.94
CA PRO A 63 -49.89 -12.12 -12.52
C PRO A 63 -48.44 -12.59 -12.36
N PRO A 64 -47.45 -11.71 -12.60
CA PRO A 64 -46.04 -12.08 -12.58
C PRO A 64 -45.62 -12.54 -11.18
N ARG A 65 -44.93 -13.68 -11.11
CA ARG A 65 -44.33 -14.15 -9.86
C ARG A 65 -43.13 -13.28 -9.50
N VAL A 66 -43.18 -12.67 -8.32
CA VAL A 66 -42.07 -11.93 -7.73
C VAL A 66 -41.50 -12.73 -6.56
N THR A 67 -40.18 -12.77 -6.47
CA THR A 67 -39.47 -13.40 -5.36
C THR A 67 -39.18 -12.33 -4.33
N VAL A 68 -39.62 -12.56 -3.09
CA VAL A 68 -39.32 -11.70 -1.94
C VAL A 68 -38.40 -12.43 -0.98
N VAL A 69 -37.50 -11.68 -0.34
CA VAL A 69 -36.63 -12.16 0.74
C VAL A 69 -36.85 -11.25 1.95
N ALA A 70 -37.01 -11.85 3.13
CA ALA A 70 -37.10 -11.14 4.39
C ALA A 70 -35.68 -10.80 4.91
N PRO A 71 -35.41 -9.55 5.31
CA PRO A 71 -34.10 -9.19 5.85
C PRO A 71 -33.90 -9.83 7.23
N ALA A 72 -32.72 -10.39 7.46
CA ALA A 72 -32.26 -10.85 8.75
C ALA A 72 -31.06 -10.01 9.19
N LEU A 73 -30.95 -9.72 10.49
CA LEU A 73 -29.73 -9.12 11.03
C LEU A 73 -28.62 -10.16 10.98
N ALA A 74 -27.58 -9.84 10.23
CA ALA A 74 -26.32 -10.57 10.23
C ALA A 74 -25.22 -9.61 10.69
N GLU A 75 -24.34 -10.10 11.56
CA GLU A 75 -23.14 -9.38 11.96
C GLU A 75 -22.14 -9.47 10.80
N ILE A 76 -21.77 -8.31 10.26
CA ILE A 76 -20.81 -8.20 9.16
C ILE A 76 -19.47 -7.86 9.79
N ASP A 77 -18.58 -8.84 9.92
CA ASP A 77 -17.19 -8.62 10.31
C ASP A 77 -16.43 -8.01 9.13
N ASP A 78 -16.38 -6.68 9.08
CA ASP A 78 -15.56 -5.94 8.12
C ASP A 78 -14.13 -5.77 8.66
N THR A 79 -13.26 -6.71 8.29
CA THR A 79 -11.85 -6.67 8.70
C THR A 79 -11.05 -5.81 7.73
N VAL A 80 -10.74 -4.57 8.11
CA VAL A 80 -9.89 -3.70 7.32
C VAL A 80 -8.41 -3.99 7.64
N THR A 81 -7.70 -4.56 6.66
CA THR A 81 -6.27 -4.84 6.80
C THR A 81 -5.46 -3.65 6.29
N PHE A 82 -4.62 -3.08 7.15
CA PHE A 82 -3.69 -2.02 6.78
C PHE A 82 -2.25 -2.55 6.84
N THR A 83 -1.46 -2.23 5.82
CA THR A 83 -0.01 -2.48 5.83
C THR A 83 0.68 -1.25 6.40
N GLY A 84 1.40 -1.41 7.51
CA GLY A 84 2.21 -0.36 8.12
C GLY A 84 3.65 -0.81 8.29
N THR A 85 4.58 0.14 8.25
CA THR A 85 6.00 -0.14 8.51
C THR A 85 6.27 -0.02 10.01
N ILE A 86 6.94 -1.02 10.59
CA ILE A 86 7.39 -0.99 11.98
C ILE A 86 8.81 -0.44 12.01
N ALA A 87 9.08 0.53 12.87
CA ALA A 87 10.41 1.08 13.13
C ALA A 87 10.69 1.08 14.64
N ALA A 88 11.98 1.13 15.00
CA ALA A 88 12.39 1.27 16.40
C ALA A 88 11.83 2.58 16.97
N ARG A 89 11.39 2.56 18.23
CA ARG A 89 10.86 3.76 18.91
C ARG A 89 11.93 4.83 19.05
N ASP A 90 13.17 4.40 19.30
CA ASP A 90 14.37 5.22 19.43
C ASP A 90 15.49 4.56 18.60
N GLU A 91 16.05 5.29 17.65
CA GLU A 91 17.18 4.85 16.84
C GLU A 91 18.41 5.65 17.29
N MET A 92 19.34 4.99 18.00
CA MET A 92 20.61 5.60 18.41
C MET A 92 21.73 5.05 17.54
N PRO A 93 22.21 5.82 16.55
CA PRO A 93 23.34 5.39 15.73
C PRO A 93 24.60 5.30 16.61
N ILE A 94 25.10 4.09 16.80
CA ILE A 94 26.38 3.85 17.47
C ILE A 94 27.52 4.30 16.56
N THR A 95 27.99 5.54 16.78
CA THR A 95 29.18 6.08 16.11
C THR A 95 30.30 6.21 17.14
N VAL A 96 31.54 6.01 16.72
CA VAL A 96 32.70 6.28 17.57
C VAL A 96 32.84 7.80 17.70
N GLU A 97 32.64 8.35 18.89
CA GLU A 97 32.93 9.78 19.16
C GLU A 97 34.47 10.00 19.21
N GLY A 98 34.98 10.95 18.42
CA GLY A 98 36.39 11.39 18.44
C GLY A 98 37.19 11.10 17.17
N GLU A 99 38.51 11.39 17.19
CA GLU A 99 39.44 11.02 16.12
C GLU A 99 39.57 9.49 16.01
N GLY A 100 38.62 8.89 15.28
CA GLY A 100 38.77 7.71 14.45
C GLY A 100 39.65 6.59 14.99
N GLY A 101 39.33 6.04 16.15
CA GLY A 101 39.84 4.71 16.48
C GLY A 101 39.25 3.68 15.51
N ARG A 102 40.06 2.71 15.08
CA ARG A 102 39.59 1.56 14.30
C ARG A 102 38.86 0.60 15.25
N ILE A 103 37.76 -0.03 14.82
CA ILE A 103 37.14 -1.10 15.62
C ILE A 103 38.12 -2.28 15.69
N ALA A 104 38.56 -2.63 16.89
CA ALA A 104 39.45 -3.77 17.15
C ALA A 104 38.67 -5.09 17.19
N ALA A 105 37.47 -5.07 17.77
CA ALA A 105 36.57 -6.22 17.83
C ALA A 105 35.12 -5.78 18.01
N VAL A 106 34.19 -6.53 17.43
CA VAL A 106 32.75 -6.44 17.74
C VAL A 106 32.40 -7.67 18.58
N LEU A 107 31.77 -7.47 19.72
CA LEU A 107 31.50 -8.52 20.71
C LEU A 107 30.06 -9.04 20.67
N VAL A 108 29.22 -8.49 19.79
CA VAL A 108 27.78 -8.79 19.70
C VAL A 108 27.37 -9.02 18.25
N GLU A 109 26.38 -9.89 18.03
CA GLU A 109 25.82 -10.14 16.71
C GLU A 109 24.49 -9.39 16.50
N VAL A 110 24.11 -9.23 15.23
CA VAL A 110 22.87 -8.56 14.85
C VAL A 110 21.68 -9.40 15.33
N GLY A 111 20.89 -8.84 16.23
CA GLY A 111 19.71 -9.51 16.82
C GLY A 111 19.87 -9.91 18.28
N ASP A 112 21.07 -9.79 18.84
CA ASP A 112 21.29 -10.03 20.26
C ASP A 112 20.60 -8.99 21.15
N ARG A 113 20.02 -9.45 22.27
CA ARG A 113 19.48 -8.56 23.30
C ARG A 113 20.63 -8.04 24.16
N VAL A 114 20.88 -6.75 24.07
CA VAL A 114 21.93 -6.07 24.84
C VAL A 114 21.35 -5.32 26.04
N GLN A 115 22.13 -5.21 27.11
CA GLN A 115 21.78 -4.44 28.31
C GLN A 115 22.53 -3.11 28.33
N ALA A 116 21.99 -2.12 29.06
CA ALA A 116 22.67 -0.85 29.24
C ALA A 116 24.03 -1.05 29.92
N GLY A 117 25.09 -0.51 29.32
CA GLY A 117 26.47 -0.64 29.80
C GLY A 117 27.24 -1.87 29.30
N GLN A 118 26.64 -2.70 28.44
CA GLN A 118 27.35 -3.82 27.81
C GLN A 118 28.33 -3.33 26.74
N GLU A 119 29.58 -3.82 26.76
CA GLU A 119 30.58 -3.54 25.72
C GLU A 119 30.15 -4.20 24.41
N LEU A 120 29.83 -3.39 23.39
CA LEU A 120 29.38 -3.89 22.08
C LEU A 120 30.54 -4.02 21.09
N ALA A 121 31.49 -3.09 21.16
CA ALA A 121 32.66 -3.05 20.31
C ALA A 121 33.83 -2.45 21.07
N ARG A 122 35.02 -2.98 20.82
CA ARG A 122 36.28 -2.46 21.35
C ARG A 122 36.97 -1.61 20.30
N LEU A 123 37.44 -0.44 20.71
CA LEU A 123 38.24 0.44 19.87
C LEU A 123 39.73 0.09 19.95
N ASP A 124 40.44 0.16 18.83
CA ASP A 124 41.90 0.11 18.79
C ASP A 124 42.44 1.45 19.30
N THR A 125 42.91 1.44 20.55
CA THR A 125 43.45 2.61 21.23
C THR A 125 44.96 2.76 21.04
N SER A 126 45.59 2.03 20.13
CA SER A 126 47.06 2.07 19.94
C SER A 126 47.61 3.47 19.68
N VAL A 127 46.85 4.32 18.98
CA VAL A 127 47.21 5.73 18.71
C VAL A 127 46.89 6.65 19.91
N LEU A 128 45.90 6.29 20.73
CA LEU A 128 45.50 7.04 21.91
C LEU A 128 46.44 6.80 23.10
N GLN A 129 47.06 5.62 23.19
CA GLN A 129 47.96 5.27 24.29
C GLN A 129 49.17 6.23 24.42
N PRO A 130 49.91 6.57 23.33
CA PRO A 130 50.95 7.60 23.39
C PRO A 130 50.44 8.98 23.80
N GLN A 131 49.23 9.35 23.40
CA GLN A 131 48.62 10.64 23.75
C GLN A 131 48.27 10.70 25.24
N VAL A 132 47.73 9.61 25.80
CA VAL A 132 47.50 9.50 27.25
C VAL A 132 48.84 9.54 28.00
N GLY A 133 49.85 8.84 27.50
CA GLY A 133 51.19 8.86 28.08
C GLY A 133 51.83 10.25 28.08
N SER A 134 51.70 11.02 26.99
CA SER A 134 52.24 12.38 26.90
C SER A 134 51.52 13.35 27.84
N LEU A 135 50.20 13.22 27.98
CA LEU A 135 49.41 14.02 28.93
C LEU A 135 49.75 13.66 30.38
N ALA A 136 49.93 12.38 30.69
CA ALA A 136 50.37 11.93 32.01
C ALA A 136 51.77 12.47 32.35
N ALA A 137 52.71 12.42 31.41
CA ALA A 137 54.04 13.01 31.58
C ALA A 137 53.99 14.53 31.79
N ALA A 138 53.13 15.25 31.07
CA ALA A 138 52.93 16.69 31.25
C ALA A 138 52.33 17.03 32.63
N LEU A 139 51.42 16.20 33.13
CA LEU A 139 50.88 16.32 34.48
C LEU A 139 51.96 16.09 35.55
N ASP A 140 52.80 15.08 35.38
CA ASP A 140 53.90 14.79 36.31
C ASP A 140 54.95 15.91 36.30
N GLU A 141 55.27 16.46 35.13
CA GLU A 141 56.13 17.65 35.01
C GLU A 141 55.51 18.86 35.75
N ALA A 142 54.21 19.10 35.56
CA ALA A 142 53.51 20.19 36.25
C ALA A 142 53.52 20.00 37.77
N ARG A 143 53.34 18.77 38.26
CA ARG A 143 53.40 18.42 39.68
C ARG A 143 54.79 18.66 40.27
N ALA A 144 55.84 18.15 39.61
CA ALA A 144 57.22 18.37 40.04
C ALA A 144 57.57 19.87 40.10
N ASN A 145 57.13 20.65 39.11
CA ASN A 145 57.32 22.10 39.09
C ASN A 145 56.57 22.80 40.23
N ALA A 146 55.35 22.36 40.56
CA ALA A 146 54.59 22.91 41.68
C ALA A 146 55.23 22.59 43.03
N GLU A 147 55.72 21.36 43.22
CA GLU A 147 56.43 20.95 44.43
C GLU A 147 57.73 21.74 44.63
N LEU A 148 58.49 21.95 43.56
CA LEU A 148 59.70 22.76 43.58
C LEU A 148 59.39 24.21 43.96
N ALA A 149 58.43 24.85 43.28
CA ALA A 149 58.04 26.22 43.57
C ALA A 149 57.53 26.40 45.00
N GLN A 150 56.81 25.41 45.54
CA GLN A 150 56.33 25.43 46.91
C GLN A 150 57.45 25.21 47.93
N ALA A 151 58.44 24.37 47.62
CA ALA A 151 59.65 24.23 48.44
C ALA A 151 60.48 25.52 48.46
N ASP A 152 60.57 26.23 47.33
CA ASP A 152 61.27 27.51 47.20
C ASP A 152 60.61 28.63 47.99
N TYR A 153 59.27 28.67 47.98
CA TYR A 153 58.50 29.58 48.81
C TYR A 153 58.70 29.29 50.30
N ARG A 154 58.56 28.02 50.74
CA ARG A 154 58.81 27.63 52.14
C ARG A 154 60.22 27.98 52.61
N ARG A 155 61.24 27.77 51.76
CA ARG A 155 62.62 28.17 52.06
C ARG A 155 62.76 29.68 52.20
N ALA A 156 62.11 30.46 51.34
CA ALA A 156 62.15 31.92 51.40
C ALA A 156 61.44 32.47 52.67
N GLU A 157 60.32 31.85 53.04
CA GLU A 157 59.58 32.18 54.25
C GLU A 157 60.39 31.87 55.52
N ALA A 158 61.09 30.73 55.57
CA ALA A 158 61.91 30.34 56.71
C ALA A 158 63.03 31.35 57.04
N VAL A 159 63.59 32.01 56.02
CA VAL A 159 64.65 33.01 56.18
C VAL A 159 64.13 34.45 56.18
N ALA A 160 62.83 34.66 56.00
CA ALA A 160 62.19 35.98 56.06
C ALA A 160 62.41 36.64 57.43
N ALA A 161 62.31 35.85 58.51
CA ALA A 161 62.54 36.32 59.87
C ALA A 161 64.00 36.77 60.12
N SER A 162 64.96 36.20 59.38
CA SER A 162 66.37 36.60 59.45
C SER A 162 66.72 37.83 58.59
N GLY A 163 65.75 38.40 57.87
CA GLY A 163 65.95 39.58 57.01
C GLY A 163 66.80 39.31 55.75
N ALA A 164 67.09 38.05 55.44
CA ALA A 164 67.95 37.66 54.32
C ALA A 164 67.30 37.86 52.93
N LEU A 165 65.98 38.02 52.88
CA LEU A 165 65.20 38.24 51.66
C LEU A 165 64.21 39.40 51.83
N SER A 166 64.01 40.17 50.77
CA SER A 166 63.01 41.25 50.75
C SER A 166 61.59 40.69 50.67
N THR A 167 60.62 41.46 51.16
CA THR A 167 59.18 41.12 51.08
C THR A 167 58.71 40.92 49.63
N GLN A 168 59.24 41.72 48.69
CA GLN A 168 58.94 41.58 47.26
C GLN A 168 59.37 40.21 46.71
N GLU A 169 60.53 39.70 47.12
CA GLU A 169 61.04 38.42 46.63
C GLU A 169 60.26 37.24 47.19
N ILE A 170 59.78 37.33 48.44
CA ILE A 170 58.90 36.34 49.05
C ILE A 170 57.55 36.29 48.32
N GLU A 171 56.92 37.45 48.08
CA GLU A 171 55.65 37.53 47.36
C GLU A 171 55.76 37.07 45.90
N ARG A 172 56.91 37.31 45.26
CA ARG A 172 57.21 36.76 43.93
C ARG A 172 57.20 35.23 43.96
N ARG A 173 57.91 34.61 44.90
CA ARG A 173 57.96 33.14 45.04
C ARG A 173 56.60 32.54 45.41
N ARG A 174 55.83 33.23 46.25
CA ARG A 174 54.44 32.87 46.56
C ARG A 174 53.58 32.85 45.29
N SER A 175 53.68 33.90 44.48
CA SER A 175 52.93 34.02 43.23
C SER A 175 53.29 32.90 42.24
N VAL A 176 54.58 32.57 42.13
CA VAL A 176 55.06 31.45 41.31
C VAL A 176 54.53 30.11 41.82
N ALA A 177 54.54 29.87 43.13
CA ALA A 177 53.99 28.64 43.72
C ALA A 177 52.49 28.49 43.46
N LEU A 178 51.72 29.59 43.59
CA LEU A 178 50.28 29.59 43.29
C LEU A 178 50.02 29.32 41.80
N ALA A 179 50.78 29.95 40.91
CA ALA A 179 50.66 29.74 39.47
C ALA A 179 51.01 28.30 39.06
N ALA A 180 52.07 27.72 39.65
CA ALA A 180 52.45 26.34 39.40
C ALA A 180 51.39 25.35 39.93
N GLY A 181 50.84 25.60 41.11
CA GLY A 181 49.72 24.81 41.64
C GLY A 181 48.43 24.92 40.80
N ALA A 182 48.17 26.08 40.21
CA ALA A 182 47.05 26.25 39.28
C ALA A 182 47.29 25.48 37.96
N LYS A 183 48.53 25.43 37.46
CA LYS A 183 48.88 24.67 36.25
C LYS A 183 48.58 23.17 36.42
N VAL A 184 48.85 22.60 37.59
CA VAL A 184 48.49 21.19 37.90
C VAL A 184 46.99 20.94 37.78
N LYS A 185 46.14 21.87 38.23
CA LYS A 185 44.66 21.73 38.16
C LYS A 185 44.10 21.82 36.75
N VAL A 186 44.81 22.47 35.82
CA VAL A 186 44.40 22.55 34.41
C VAL A 186 44.82 21.28 33.66
N SER A 187 45.86 20.59 34.14
CA SER A 187 46.40 19.36 33.56
C SER A 187 45.81 18.07 34.16
N ALA A 188 44.88 18.18 35.13
CA ALA A 188 44.24 17.07 35.85
C ALA A 188 42.74 17.04 35.59
#